data_AF-B4IPH4-F1
#
_entry.id   AF-B4IPH4-F1
#
_cell.length_a   1.000
_cell.length_b   1.000
_cell.length_c   1.000
_cell.angle_alpha   90.00
_cell.angle_beta   90.00
_cell.angle_gamma   90.00
#
_symmetry.space_group_name_H-M   'P 1'
#
loop_
_entity.id
_entity.type
_entity.pdbx_description
1 polymer ?
#
loop_
_entity_poly.entity_id
_entity_poly.type
_entity_poly.pdbx_seq_one_letter_code
_entity_poly.pdbx_strand_id
1 'polypeptide(L)'
;MLPYQLDYVRSTYSGDCAGLTSINHISKILCALIGHWCFTKELGSDFTNLFQGSERLDFQSSYFPSQVDFLLISKSAYSATVNQMMYFFVHAVGSLMGSTRSANAMFFLDSSIQQTTHMAIWIALIHYTAGTYTRVFGDIDEVSRAGGLLLEDEDDIESPDVQPRPLDLDPKGWYDYLADNQFKFTESDVEKFERMKKNMGTEFREGSIGSYISSFTIGAN
;
A
#
# COMPACT_ATOMS: atom_id res chain seq x y z
N MET A 1 24.65 -23.01 24.94
CA MET A 1 23.92 -22.50 23.77
C MET A 1 23.85 -20.99 23.95
N LEU A 2 24.68 -20.24 23.21
CA LEU A 2 25.09 -18.88 23.56
C LEU A 2 24.04 -17.82 23.13
N PRO A 3 23.82 -16.77 23.95
CA PRO A 3 22.84 -15.70 23.71
C PRO A 3 23.11 -14.82 22.46
N TYR A 4 24.27 -14.98 21.81
CA TYR A 4 24.71 -14.12 20.69
C TYR A 4 24.00 -14.37 19.35
N GLN A 5 23.33 -15.51 19.15
CA GLN A 5 22.64 -15.78 17.89
C GLN A 5 21.28 -15.07 17.76
N LEU A 6 20.66 -14.65 18.87
CA LEU A 6 19.37 -13.95 18.84
C LEU A 6 19.50 -12.49 18.36
N ASP A 7 20.61 -11.82 18.70
CA ASP A 7 20.84 -10.44 18.27
C ASP A 7 21.29 -10.34 16.80
N TYR A 8 21.98 -11.36 16.28
CA TYR A 8 22.47 -11.38 14.90
C TYR A 8 21.34 -11.41 13.87
N VAL A 9 20.25 -12.16 14.14
CA VAL A 9 19.08 -12.22 13.25
C VAL A 9 18.41 -10.84 13.14
N ARG A 10 18.48 -10.02 14.20
CA ARG A 10 17.95 -8.65 14.23
C ARG A 10 18.82 -7.66 13.43
N SER A 11 20.09 -7.95 13.16
CA SER A 11 20.96 -7.10 12.33
C SER A 11 20.75 -7.33 10.82
N THR A 12 20.35 -8.55 10.41
CA THR A 12 20.34 -8.90 8.99
C THR A 12 19.38 -8.08 8.10
N TYR A 13 18.31 -7.46 8.64
CA TYR A 13 17.39 -6.61 7.85
C TYR A 13 16.66 -5.50 8.65
N SER A 14 16.84 -5.37 9.97
CA SER A 14 15.78 -4.79 10.83
C SER A 14 15.97 -3.35 11.32
N GLY A 15 17.12 -2.71 11.10
CA GLY A 15 17.34 -1.33 11.56
C GLY A 15 16.95 -0.30 10.52
N ASP A 16 17.66 -0.31 9.39
CA ASP A 16 17.75 0.87 8.53
C ASP A 16 17.12 0.71 7.13
N CYS A 17 16.53 -0.47 6.86
CA CYS A 17 15.81 -0.76 5.62
C CYS A 17 14.29 -0.92 5.85
N ALA A 18 13.76 -0.29 6.90
CA ALA A 18 12.35 -0.38 7.26
C ALA A 18 11.42 0.05 6.10
N GLY A 19 11.78 1.08 5.33
CA GLY A 19 11.00 1.52 4.17
C GLY A 19 10.91 0.44 3.09
N LEU A 20 12.03 -0.18 2.73
CA LEU A 20 12.07 -1.28 1.76
C LEU A 20 11.32 -2.53 2.27
N THR A 21 11.42 -2.83 3.57
CA THR A 21 10.70 -3.96 4.18
C THR A 21 9.19 -3.72 4.17
N SER A 22 8.74 -2.48 4.42
CA SER A 22 7.34 -2.09 4.33
C SER A 22 6.83 -2.20 2.90
N ILE A 23 7.62 -1.76 1.91
CA ILE A 23 7.30 -1.93 0.49
C ILE A 23 7.20 -3.40 0.11
N ASN A 24 8.11 -4.25 0.58
CA ASN A 24 8.03 -5.70 0.32
C ASN A 24 6.80 -6.34 1.01
N HIS A 25 6.49 -5.90 2.24
CA HIS A 25 5.28 -6.37 2.94
C HIS A 25 4.02 -6.02 2.17
N ILE A 26 3.95 -4.81 1.62
CA ILE A 26 2.78 -4.41 0.85
C ILE A 26 2.83 -4.84 -0.60
N SER A 27 3.98 -5.08 -1.22
CA SER A 27 4.05 -5.62 -2.59
C SER A 27 3.56 -7.07 -2.66
N LYS A 28 3.48 -7.74 -1.50
CA LYS A 28 2.78 -9.01 -1.32
C LYS A 28 1.25 -8.85 -1.20
N ILE A 29 0.78 -7.66 -0.85
CA ILE A 29 -0.63 -7.36 -0.59
C ILE A 29 -1.25 -6.62 -1.79
N LEU A 30 -0.59 -5.56 -2.25
CA LEU A 30 -0.78 -4.83 -3.50
C LEU A 30 0.22 -5.43 -4.50
N CYS A 31 -0.21 -5.78 -5.71
CA CYS A 31 0.68 -6.32 -6.76
C CYS A 31 1.97 -5.49 -6.94
N ALA A 32 3.01 -6.11 -7.53
CA ALA A 32 4.37 -5.59 -7.74
C ALA A 32 4.52 -4.21 -8.44
N LEU A 33 3.41 -3.52 -8.74
CA LEU A 33 3.30 -2.29 -9.51
C LEU A 33 3.04 -1.04 -8.63
N ILE A 34 3.40 -1.03 -7.35
CA ILE A 34 3.15 0.11 -6.44
C ILE A 34 3.67 1.46 -6.97
N GLY A 35 4.73 1.45 -7.80
CA GLY A 35 5.25 2.65 -8.46
C GLY A 35 4.25 3.31 -9.42
N HIS A 36 3.41 2.52 -10.08
CA HIS A 36 2.38 3.04 -10.99
C HIS A 36 1.21 3.69 -10.25
N TRP A 37 1.08 3.45 -8.95
CA TRP A 37 0.08 4.06 -8.08
C TRP A 37 0.56 5.34 -7.38
N CYS A 38 1.77 5.81 -7.69
CA CYS A 38 2.34 7.03 -7.14
C CYS A 38 1.85 8.28 -7.90
N PHE A 39 0.65 8.76 -7.58
CA PHE A 39 0.05 9.93 -8.25
C PHE A 39 0.44 11.29 -7.66
N THR A 40 1.22 11.32 -6.58
CA THR A 40 1.75 12.57 -5.99
C THR A 40 3.25 12.71 -6.22
N LYS A 41 3.72 13.96 -6.35
CA LYS A 41 5.13 14.26 -6.55
C LYS A 41 6.01 13.75 -5.41
N GLU A 42 5.50 13.83 -4.18
CA GLU A 42 6.21 13.40 -2.97
C GLU A 42 6.39 11.89 -2.94
N LEU A 43 5.33 11.12 -3.27
CA LEU A 43 5.43 9.67 -3.41
C LEU A 43 6.37 9.27 -4.54
N GLY A 44 6.30 9.95 -5.69
CA GLY A 44 7.20 9.70 -6.81
C GLY A 44 8.68 9.98 -6.48
N SER A 45 8.94 11.02 -5.67
CA SER A 45 10.29 11.34 -5.19
C SER A 45 10.82 10.25 -4.25
N ASP A 46 10.04 9.85 -3.25
CA ASP A 46 10.42 8.76 -2.33
C ASP A 46 10.60 7.44 -3.08
N PHE A 47 9.69 7.12 -4.01
CA PHE A 47 9.81 5.94 -4.86
C PHE A 47 11.12 5.98 -5.67
N THR A 48 11.40 7.09 -6.35
CA THR A 48 12.64 7.23 -7.12
C THR A 48 13.86 7.06 -6.22
N ASN A 49 13.87 7.66 -5.04
CA ASN A 49 14.98 7.54 -4.09
C ASN A 49 15.20 6.09 -3.61
N LEU A 50 14.13 5.32 -3.43
CA LEU A 50 14.22 3.90 -3.07
C LEU A 50 14.77 3.01 -4.19
N PHE A 51 14.58 3.39 -5.46
CA PHE A 51 15.07 2.61 -6.60
C PHE A 51 16.35 3.19 -7.23
N GLN A 52 16.75 4.38 -6.81
CA GLN A 52 18.01 5.01 -7.20
C GLN A 52 19.18 4.27 -6.54
N GLY A 53 20.06 3.67 -7.34
CA GLY A 53 21.19 2.88 -6.84
C GLY A 53 20.85 1.43 -6.46
N SER A 54 19.75 0.87 -7.00
CA SER A 54 19.27 -0.50 -6.77
C SER A 54 20.21 -1.63 -7.25
N GLU A 55 21.38 -1.32 -7.82
CA GLU A 55 22.34 -2.28 -8.42
C GLU A 55 22.80 -3.42 -7.51
N ARG A 56 22.50 -3.40 -6.20
CA ARG A 56 22.86 -4.46 -5.25
C ARG A 56 21.72 -4.98 -4.38
N LEU A 57 20.48 -4.57 -4.62
CA LEU A 57 19.31 -5.09 -3.89
C LEU A 57 19.10 -6.60 -4.11
N ASP A 58 19.50 -7.06 -5.29
CA ASP A 58 19.22 -8.42 -5.78
C ASP A 58 20.31 -9.43 -5.35
N PHE A 59 21.42 -8.93 -4.79
CA PHE A 59 22.54 -9.77 -4.36
C PHE A 59 22.32 -10.29 -2.94
N GLN A 60 21.94 -11.56 -2.83
CA GLN A 60 21.65 -12.23 -1.56
C GLN A 60 22.82 -12.26 -0.55
N SER A 61 24.07 -12.18 -1.02
CA SER A 61 25.28 -12.14 -0.19
C SER A 61 25.90 -10.73 -0.09
N SER A 62 25.14 -9.69 -0.40
CA SER A 62 25.62 -8.31 -0.35
C SER A 62 25.71 -7.82 1.10
N TYR A 63 26.67 -6.93 1.36
CA TYR A 63 26.74 -6.15 2.61
C TYR A 63 25.60 -5.12 2.72
N PHE A 64 24.80 -4.97 1.67
CA PHE A 64 23.72 -3.99 1.56
C PHE A 64 22.76 -3.95 2.77
N PRO A 65 22.25 -5.08 3.31
CA PRO A 65 21.31 -5.04 4.43
C PRO A 65 21.93 -4.49 5.73
N SER A 66 23.25 -4.63 5.88
CA SER A 66 24.03 -4.22 7.05
C SER A 66 24.99 -3.07 6.75
N GLN A 67 24.76 -2.30 5.69
CA GLN A 67 25.67 -1.24 5.24
C GLN A 67 25.87 -0.12 6.28
N VAL A 68 24.88 0.13 7.13
CA VAL A 68 24.96 1.09 8.24
C VAL A 68 25.75 0.49 9.40
N ASP A 69 25.46 -0.78 9.77
CA ASP A 69 26.18 -1.51 10.82
C ASP A 69 27.69 -1.65 10.51
N PHE A 70 28.04 -1.81 9.23
CA PHE A 70 29.43 -1.83 8.76
C PHE A 70 30.04 -0.44 8.53
N LEU A 71 29.31 0.63 8.89
CA LEU A 71 29.74 2.03 8.74
C LEU A 71 30.14 2.40 7.29
N LEU A 72 29.61 1.67 6.30
CA LEU A 72 29.82 1.97 4.88
C LEU A 72 29.09 3.25 4.48
N ILE A 73 27.96 3.52 5.14
CA ILE A 73 27.18 4.74 5.01
C ILE A 73 26.68 5.20 6.40
N SER A 74 26.56 6.51 6.59
CA SER A 74 26.08 7.09 7.85
C SER A 74 24.57 7.11 8.00
N LYS A 75 23.83 7.06 6.88
CA LYS A 75 22.36 7.06 6.83
C LYS A 75 21.89 6.25 5.64
N SER A 76 20.98 5.31 5.87
CA SER A 76 20.36 4.52 4.80
C SER A 76 19.41 5.37 3.97
N ALA A 77 19.58 5.34 2.64
CA ALA A 77 18.63 5.92 1.69
C ALA A 77 17.27 5.18 1.70
N TYR A 78 17.19 4.00 2.31
CA TYR A 78 16.02 3.10 2.34
C TYR A 78 15.28 3.14 3.69
N SER A 79 15.67 4.04 4.58
CA SER A 79 15.05 4.16 5.89
C SER A 79 13.64 4.77 5.77
N ALA A 80 12.80 4.45 6.75
CA ALA A 80 11.47 5.04 6.89
C ALA A 80 11.54 6.56 7.17
N THR A 81 12.64 7.04 7.78
CA THR A 81 12.87 8.46 8.06
C THR A 81 13.30 9.28 6.85
N VAL A 82 13.86 8.64 5.81
CA VAL A 82 14.19 9.28 4.53
C VAL A 82 12.98 9.25 3.60
N ASN A 83 12.28 8.12 3.50
CA ASN A 83 11.14 7.92 2.59
C ASN A 83 9.83 7.94 3.38
N GLN A 84 9.56 9.06 4.03
CA GLN A 84 8.48 9.17 5.02
C GLN A 84 7.09 9.04 4.37
N MET A 85 6.91 9.62 3.18
CA MET A 85 5.63 9.61 2.48
C MET A 85 5.31 8.23 1.94
N MET A 86 6.30 7.58 1.33
CA MET A 86 6.13 6.20 0.87
C MET A 86 5.87 5.25 2.05
N TYR A 87 6.61 5.39 3.15
CA TYR A 87 6.39 4.59 4.35
C TYR A 87 4.97 4.75 4.89
N PHE A 88 4.49 5.99 5.01
CA PHE A 88 3.13 6.25 5.48
C PHE A 88 2.07 5.73 4.53
N PHE A 89 2.19 6.02 3.23
CA PHE A 89 1.27 5.56 2.21
C PHE A 89 1.10 4.04 2.24
N VAL A 90 2.22 3.32 2.27
CA VAL A 90 2.24 1.87 2.38
C VAL A 90 1.52 1.40 3.66
N HIS A 91 1.83 1.98 4.80
CA HIS A 91 1.17 1.55 6.04
C HIS A 91 -0.27 2.02 6.16
N ALA A 92 -0.68 3.12 5.53
CA ALA A 92 -2.06 3.56 5.49
C ALA A 92 -2.92 2.58 4.68
N VAL A 93 -2.46 2.20 3.46
CA VAL A 93 -3.16 1.19 2.65
C VAL A 93 -3.19 -0.16 3.39
N GLY A 94 -2.04 -0.62 3.90
CA GLY A 94 -1.98 -1.88 4.64
C GLY A 94 -2.88 -1.89 5.87
N SER A 95 -3.02 -0.76 6.57
CA SER A 95 -3.93 -0.63 7.72
C SER A 95 -5.37 -0.84 7.29
N LEU A 96 -5.82 -0.15 6.23
CA LEU A 96 -7.16 -0.28 5.68
C LEU A 96 -7.47 -1.69 5.14
N MET A 97 -6.44 -2.41 4.68
CA MET A 97 -6.55 -3.82 4.29
C MET A 97 -6.46 -4.81 5.47
N GLY A 98 -6.42 -4.33 6.72
CA GLY A 98 -6.45 -5.17 7.93
C GLY A 98 -5.09 -5.67 8.42
N SER A 99 -3.97 -5.14 7.91
CA SER A 99 -2.63 -5.50 8.41
C SER A 99 -2.37 -4.88 9.79
N THR A 100 -2.36 -5.72 10.83
CA THR A 100 -2.06 -5.31 12.22
C THR A 100 -0.67 -4.69 12.37
N ARG A 101 0.30 -5.16 11.58
CA ARG A 101 1.65 -4.57 11.48
C ARG A 101 1.59 -3.13 11.00
N SER A 102 0.78 -2.87 9.98
CA SER A 102 0.65 -1.54 9.39
C SER A 102 -0.16 -0.61 10.28
N ALA A 103 -1.22 -1.12 10.91
CA ALA A 103 -2.04 -0.35 11.84
C ALA A 103 -1.22 0.19 13.03
N ASN A 104 -0.25 -0.59 13.51
CA ASN A 104 0.63 -0.20 14.62
C ASN A 104 1.96 0.43 14.19
N ALA A 105 2.13 0.76 12.91
CA ALA A 105 3.29 1.47 12.43
C ALA A 105 3.31 2.91 12.99
N MET A 106 4.48 3.39 13.38
CA MET A 106 4.65 4.72 13.95
C MET A 106 4.33 5.80 12.92
N PHE A 107 3.57 6.83 13.32
CA PHE A 107 3.31 8.02 12.53
C PHE A 107 4.29 9.12 12.94
N PHE A 108 5.14 9.59 12.01
CA PHE A 108 6.21 10.56 12.29
C PHE A 108 6.39 11.62 11.17
N LEU A 109 5.31 11.93 10.44
CA LEU A 109 5.33 12.91 9.36
C LEU A 109 5.03 14.33 9.87
N ASP A 110 5.86 15.29 9.46
CA ASP A 110 5.67 16.73 9.71
C ASP A 110 5.07 17.48 8.50
N SER A 111 5.00 16.85 7.34
CA SER A 111 4.53 17.42 6.07
C SER A 111 3.02 17.29 5.85
N SER A 112 2.49 18.02 4.86
CA SER A 112 1.10 17.88 4.39
C SER A 112 0.87 16.45 3.89
N ILE A 113 -0.03 15.70 4.53
CA ILE A 113 -0.30 14.28 4.22
C ILE A 113 -1.65 14.05 3.55
N GLN A 114 -2.48 15.06 3.42
CA GLN A 114 -3.88 14.93 3.01
C GLN A 114 -4.02 14.27 1.64
N GLN A 115 -3.19 14.69 0.67
CA GLN A 115 -3.19 14.10 -0.68
C GLN A 115 -2.77 12.63 -0.65
N THR A 116 -1.71 12.31 0.10
CA THR A 116 -1.23 10.95 0.28
C THR A 116 -2.24 10.06 1.01
N THR A 117 -2.95 10.59 2.01
CA THR A 117 -4.04 9.91 2.70
C THR A 117 -5.18 9.60 1.74
N HIS A 118 -5.64 10.57 0.93
CA HIS A 118 -6.67 10.32 -0.09
C HIS A 118 -6.23 9.26 -1.10
N MET A 119 -4.97 9.28 -1.54
CA MET A 119 -4.44 8.25 -2.44
C MET A 119 -4.43 6.87 -1.80
N ALA A 120 -4.02 6.78 -0.53
CA ALA A 120 -4.06 5.52 0.21
C ALA A 120 -5.49 4.97 0.34
N ILE A 121 -6.47 5.85 0.58
CA ILE A 121 -7.89 5.47 0.64
C ILE A 121 -8.36 4.96 -0.72
N TRP A 122 -8.07 5.67 -1.81
CA TRP A 122 -8.45 5.23 -3.16
C TRP A 122 -7.91 3.84 -3.49
N ILE A 123 -6.62 3.60 -3.25
CA ILE A 123 -6.01 2.30 -3.53
C ILE A 123 -6.62 1.21 -2.66
N ALA A 124 -6.85 1.50 -1.39
CA ALA A 124 -7.50 0.55 -0.49
C ALA A 124 -8.92 0.21 -0.98
N LEU A 125 -9.70 1.20 -1.44
CA LEU A 125 -11.04 0.99 -2.00
C LEU A 125 -11.00 0.15 -3.28
N ILE A 126 -10.10 0.49 -4.21
CA ILE A 126 -9.91 -0.22 -5.49
C ILE A 126 -9.61 -1.70 -5.23
N HIS A 127 -8.65 -1.98 -4.36
CA HIS A 127 -8.26 -3.36 -4.02
C HIS A 127 -9.30 -4.09 -3.15
N TYR A 128 -10.12 -3.37 -2.40
CA TYR A 128 -11.23 -3.94 -1.64
C TYR A 128 -12.37 -4.38 -2.57
N THR A 129 -12.63 -3.65 -3.65
CA THR A 129 -13.69 -3.97 -4.62
C THR A 129 -13.24 -4.96 -5.69
N ALA A 130 -12.00 -4.89 -6.17
CA ALA A 130 -11.51 -5.68 -7.30
C ALA A 130 -11.11 -7.13 -6.94
N GLY A 131 -11.81 -7.75 -5.98
CA GLY A 131 -11.56 -9.11 -5.52
C GLY A 131 -11.65 -10.12 -6.66
N THR A 132 -10.52 -10.40 -7.32
CA THR A 132 -10.47 -11.31 -8.46
C THR A 132 -10.38 -12.74 -7.94
N TYR A 133 -11.52 -13.40 -7.79
CA TYR A 133 -11.57 -14.83 -7.46
C TYR A 133 -11.45 -15.63 -8.75
N THR A 134 -10.28 -16.22 -8.97
CA THR A 134 -10.07 -17.18 -10.06
C THR A 134 -10.20 -18.61 -9.55
N ARG A 135 -10.87 -19.47 -10.34
CA ARG A 135 -10.98 -20.89 -10.04
C ARG A 135 -9.62 -21.57 -10.25
N VAL A 136 -8.92 -21.85 -9.15
CA VAL A 136 -7.59 -22.49 -9.15
C VAL A 136 -7.64 -23.99 -9.43
N PHE A 137 -8.78 -24.65 -9.16
CA PHE A 137 -8.96 -26.09 -9.36
C PHE A 137 -10.18 -26.40 -10.23
N GLY A 138 -9.97 -27.14 -11.32
CA GLY A 138 -10.99 -27.62 -12.25
C GLY A 138 -10.35 -28.46 -13.34
N ASP A 139 -11.16 -29.13 -14.17
CA ASP A 139 -10.66 -29.80 -15.36
C ASP A 139 -9.94 -28.78 -16.27
N ILE A 140 -8.87 -29.21 -16.93
CA ILE A 140 -7.98 -28.34 -17.74
C ILE A 140 -8.79 -27.51 -18.75
N ASP A 141 -9.86 -28.09 -19.32
CA ASP A 141 -10.74 -27.44 -20.29
C ASP A 141 -11.75 -26.45 -19.67
N GLU A 142 -12.03 -26.53 -18.36
CA GLU A 142 -12.89 -25.60 -17.63
C GLU A 142 -12.12 -24.43 -17.03
N VAL A 143 -10.92 -24.65 -16.52
CA VAL A 143 -10.07 -23.59 -15.92
C VAL A 143 -9.69 -22.53 -16.97
N SER A 144 -9.44 -22.95 -18.21
CA SER A 144 -9.14 -22.02 -19.31
C SER A 144 -10.36 -21.23 -19.80
N ARG A 145 -11.59 -21.68 -19.52
CA ARG A 145 -12.84 -20.96 -19.83
C ARG A 145 -13.30 -20.05 -18.69
N ALA A 146 -13.08 -20.47 -17.44
CA ALA A 146 -13.45 -19.70 -16.25
C ALA A 146 -12.64 -18.40 -16.09
N GLY A 147 -11.42 -18.33 -16.65
CA GLY A 147 -10.65 -17.09 -16.70
C GLY A 147 -11.25 -15.98 -17.58
N GLY A 148 -12.35 -16.23 -18.30
CA GLY A 148 -13.04 -15.27 -19.17
C GLY A 148 -14.43 -14.82 -18.71
N LEU A 149 -14.91 -15.28 -17.56
CA LEU A 149 -16.19 -14.82 -16.97
C LEU A 149 -15.87 -13.91 -15.78
N LEU A 150 -15.65 -12.63 -16.08
CA LEU A 150 -15.67 -11.59 -15.05
C LEU A 150 -17.12 -11.46 -14.56
N LEU A 151 -17.26 -11.42 -13.24
CA LEU A 151 -18.51 -11.29 -12.51
C LEU A 151 -19.26 -10.04 -12.98
N GLU A 152 -20.49 -10.23 -13.47
CA GLU A 152 -21.51 -9.19 -13.45
C GLU A 152 -21.93 -9.05 -11.99
N ASP A 153 -21.36 -8.08 -11.26
CA ASP A 153 -21.96 -7.65 -10.01
C ASP A 153 -23.17 -6.77 -10.34
N GLU A 154 -24.36 -7.34 -10.21
CA GLU A 154 -25.61 -6.63 -10.01
C GLU A 154 -25.52 -5.84 -8.70
N ASP A 155 -25.31 -4.53 -8.78
CA ASP A 155 -25.90 -3.49 -7.93
C ASP A 155 -25.13 -2.16 -8.14
N ASP A 156 -25.38 -1.49 -9.25
CA ASP A 156 -25.19 -0.03 -9.34
C ASP A 156 -26.47 0.57 -9.88
N ILE A 157 -27.20 1.25 -9.00
CA ILE A 157 -28.32 2.11 -9.34
C ILE A 157 -27.79 3.18 -10.30
N GLU A 158 -28.20 3.09 -11.57
CA GLU A 158 -27.85 4.05 -12.62
C GLU A 158 -28.17 5.49 -12.17
N SER A 159 -27.11 6.27 -11.93
CA SER A 159 -27.19 7.73 -12.01
C SER A 159 -26.72 8.15 -13.42
N PRO A 160 -27.48 8.95 -14.15
CA PRO A 160 -27.19 9.24 -15.55
C PRO A 160 -26.20 10.39 -15.66
N ASP A 161 -24.89 10.12 -15.49
CA ASP A 161 -23.78 10.88 -16.12
C ASP A 161 -22.35 10.45 -15.69
N VAL A 162 -22.18 9.41 -14.87
CA VAL A 162 -20.84 9.00 -14.39
C VAL A 162 -20.29 7.87 -15.26
N GLN A 163 -19.07 8.05 -15.80
CA GLN A 163 -18.34 6.97 -16.48
C GLN A 163 -18.30 5.73 -15.58
N PRO A 164 -18.51 4.52 -16.11
CA PRO A 164 -18.47 3.31 -15.29
C PRO A 164 -17.08 3.15 -14.66
N ARG A 165 -17.06 2.75 -13.38
CA ARG A 165 -15.83 2.47 -12.65
C ARG A 165 -15.00 1.38 -13.36
N PRO A 166 -13.67 1.52 -13.48
CA PRO A 166 -12.83 0.48 -14.07
C PRO A 166 -12.95 -0.84 -13.29
N LEU A 167 -13.08 -1.95 -14.03
CA LEU A 167 -13.17 -3.30 -13.47
C LEU A 167 -11.79 -3.93 -13.24
N ASP A 168 -10.79 -3.51 -14.01
CA ASP A 168 -9.43 -4.00 -13.93
C ASP A 168 -8.61 -3.24 -12.88
N LEU A 169 -7.52 -3.86 -12.41
CA LEU A 169 -6.56 -3.24 -11.49
C LEU A 169 -5.50 -2.43 -12.25
N ASP A 170 -5.78 -1.96 -13.47
CA ASP A 170 -4.82 -1.21 -14.27
C ASP A 170 -4.65 0.22 -13.72
N PRO A 171 -3.45 0.60 -13.26
CA PRO A 171 -3.24 1.90 -12.63
C PRO A 171 -3.54 3.08 -13.57
N LYS A 172 -3.34 2.90 -14.88
CA LYS A 172 -3.60 3.96 -15.87
C LYS A 172 -5.10 4.18 -16.05
N GLY A 173 -5.89 3.11 -16.23
CA GLY A 173 -7.34 3.21 -16.31
C GLY A 173 -7.95 3.88 -15.07
N TRP A 174 -7.47 3.52 -13.88
CA TRP A 174 -7.88 4.17 -12.64
C TRP A 174 -7.44 5.63 -12.54
N TYR A 175 -6.25 5.99 -13.00
CA TYR A 175 -5.81 7.38 -13.03
C TYR A 175 -6.73 8.24 -13.89
N ASP A 176 -7.03 7.79 -15.12
CA ASP A 176 -7.89 8.53 -16.06
C ASP A 176 -9.29 8.72 -15.46
N TYR A 177 -9.89 7.66 -14.92
CA TYR A 177 -11.18 7.73 -14.21
C TYR A 177 -11.18 8.69 -13.01
N LEU A 178 -10.15 8.62 -12.16
CA LEU A 178 -10.05 9.48 -10.99
C LEU A 178 -9.81 10.94 -11.37
N ALA A 179 -9.01 11.19 -12.42
CA ALA A 179 -8.75 12.53 -12.93
C ALA A 179 -10.03 13.18 -13.47
N ASP A 180 -10.84 12.44 -14.23
CA ASP A 180 -12.14 12.90 -14.76
C ASP A 180 -13.11 13.25 -13.62
N ASN A 181 -13.11 12.45 -12.55
CA ASN A 181 -13.91 12.68 -11.33
C ASN A 181 -13.27 13.64 -10.32
N GLN A 182 -12.19 14.34 -10.70
CA GLN A 182 -11.46 15.29 -9.84
C GLN A 182 -11.00 14.71 -8.49
N PHE A 183 -10.77 13.39 -8.42
CA PHE A 183 -10.40 12.65 -7.21
C PHE A 183 -11.40 12.81 -6.05
N LYS A 184 -12.68 13.06 -6.36
CA LYS A 184 -13.76 13.19 -5.37
C LYS A 184 -14.35 11.84 -5.01
N PHE A 185 -14.63 11.64 -3.73
CA PHE A 185 -15.29 10.44 -3.24
C PHE A 185 -16.80 10.53 -3.45
N THR A 186 -17.40 9.42 -3.88
CA THR A 186 -18.86 9.26 -3.93
C THR A 186 -19.39 8.85 -2.55
N GLU A 187 -20.71 8.92 -2.32
CA GLU A 187 -21.32 8.43 -1.08
C GLU A 187 -21.01 6.94 -0.85
N SER A 188 -21.06 6.12 -1.90
CA SER A 188 -20.70 4.69 -1.86
C SER A 188 -19.25 4.47 -1.39
N ASP A 189 -18.32 5.33 -1.80
CA ASP A 189 -16.92 5.26 -1.37
C ASP A 189 -16.75 5.62 0.11
N VAL A 190 -17.50 6.61 0.60
CA VAL A 190 -17.51 6.99 2.02
C VAL A 190 -18.02 5.83 2.87
N GLU A 191 -19.11 5.19 2.47
CA GLU A 191 -19.65 4.03 3.19
C GLU A 191 -18.69 2.85 3.20
N LYS A 192 -18.07 2.55 2.05
CA LYS A 192 -17.03 1.50 1.93
C LYS A 192 -15.84 1.81 2.83
N PHE A 193 -15.36 3.06 2.84
CA PHE A 193 -14.26 3.48 3.69
C PHE A 193 -14.59 3.34 5.19
N GLU A 194 -15.79 3.74 5.62
CA GLU A 194 -16.21 3.57 7.02
C GLU A 194 -16.32 2.09 7.42
N ARG A 195 -16.76 1.21 6.50
CA ARG A 195 -16.73 -0.24 6.71
C ARG A 195 -15.29 -0.76 6.84
N MET A 196 -14.36 -0.29 6.00
CA MET A 196 -12.94 -0.67 6.09
C MET A 196 -12.35 -0.24 7.42
N LYS A 197 -12.62 1.01 7.88
CA LYS A 197 -12.19 1.51 9.19
C LYS A 197 -12.67 0.63 10.34
N LYS A 198 -13.93 0.19 10.32
CA LYS A 198 -14.46 -0.74 11.33
C LYS A 198 -13.72 -2.08 11.32
N ASN A 199 -13.35 -2.58 10.15
CA ASN A 199 -12.61 -3.84 10.00
C ASN A 199 -11.14 -3.74 10.45
N MET A 200 -10.57 -2.53 10.57
CA MET A 200 -9.21 -2.34 11.08
C MET A 200 -9.07 -2.73 12.56
N GLY A 201 -10.18 -2.78 13.31
CA GLY A 201 -10.20 -2.99 14.76
C GLY A 201 -10.12 -1.68 15.54
N THR A 202 -9.87 -1.78 16.85
CA THR A 202 -9.88 -0.63 17.79
C THR A 202 -8.61 -0.52 18.63
N GLU A 203 -7.75 -1.54 18.61
CA GLU A 203 -6.54 -1.61 19.44
C GLU A 203 -5.32 -1.05 18.69
N PHE A 204 -5.29 0.27 18.51
CA PHE A 204 -4.16 0.97 17.91
C PHE A 204 -3.27 1.61 18.99
N ARG A 205 -1.95 1.56 18.79
CA ARG A 205 -1.01 2.32 19.63
C ARG A 205 -1.21 3.82 19.43
N GLU A 206 -1.02 4.60 20.48
CA GLU A 206 -0.99 6.06 20.40
C GLU A 206 0.13 6.52 19.45
N GLY A 207 -0.15 7.52 18.60
CA GLY A 207 0.80 7.99 17.60
C GLY A 207 1.08 7.00 16.47
N SER A 208 0.19 6.02 16.24
CA SER A 208 0.27 5.09 15.11
C SER A 208 -0.51 5.58 13.90
N ILE A 209 -0.16 5.06 12.72
CA ILE A 209 -0.87 5.31 11.47
C ILE A 209 -2.32 4.80 11.55
N GLY A 210 -2.57 3.67 12.20
CA GLY A 210 -3.92 3.15 12.43
C GLY A 210 -4.78 4.10 13.26
N SER A 211 -4.22 4.67 14.33
CA SER A 211 -4.89 5.70 15.12
C SER A 211 -5.24 6.93 14.28
N TYR A 212 -4.33 7.40 13.42
CA TYR A 212 -4.60 8.51 12.51
C TYR A 212 -5.74 8.21 11.54
N ILE A 213 -5.66 7.09 10.81
CA ILE A 213 -6.66 6.70 9.80
C ILE A 213 -8.04 6.47 10.42
N SER A 214 -8.12 5.89 11.63
CA SER A 214 -9.38 5.69 12.34
C SER A 214 -10.12 7.01 12.65
N SER A 215 -9.37 8.09 12.88
CA SER A 215 -9.90 9.43 13.15
C SER A 215 -10.18 10.24 11.87
N PHE A 216 -9.62 9.83 10.74
CA PHE A 216 -9.74 10.53 9.48
C PHE A 216 -11.15 10.37 8.89
N THR A 217 -11.67 11.45 8.30
CA THR A 217 -12.97 11.49 7.65
C THR A 217 -12.84 12.00 6.22
N ILE A 218 -13.65 11.46 5.33
CA ILE A 218 -13.81 11.93 3.95
C ILE A 218 -15.24 12.41 3.74
N GLY A 219 -15.40 13.45 2.94
CA GLY A 219 -16.72 13.95 2.52
C GLY A 219 -17.08 13.43 1.14
N ALA A 220 -18.35 13.13 0.93
CA ALA A 220 -18.91 12.92 -0.41
C ALA A 220 -19.15 14.28 -1.08
N ASN A 221 -19.02 14.33 -2.41
CA ASN A 221 -19.46 15.45 -3.25
C ASN A 221 -20.48 14.98 -4.28
#